data_AF-A0A8S0WDR3-F1
#
_entry.id   AF-A0A8S0WDR3-F1
#
_cell.length_a   1.000
_cell.length_b   1.000
_cell.length_c   1.000
_cell.angle_alpha   90.00
_cell.angle_beta   90.00
_cell.angle_gamma   90.00
#
_symmetry.space_group_name_H-M   'P 1'
#
loop_
_entity.id
_entity.type
_entity.pdbx_description
1 polymer ?
#
loop_
_entity_poly.entity_id
_entity_poly.type
_entity_poly.pdbx_seq_one_letter_code
_entity_poly.pdbx_strand_id
1 'polypeptide(L)'
;MVPSPTPVPHPGPATAGVSQTSLQPIPTEQAMEDAMMRSSPTPEPVLGKRTRQVDGSTDGNDTEPDDGPPSTTQPQSLPSISNVAAATLRYVSKKKLRPEQRDEVDAFLLDTVLGRQAKLFACILSSENKIDTFRSAAPPYQLSDELKTNITNYGIAVLLSVNVSAYKGDIPCNHVLDILKRYRFDLPAGIEHDYANWEKISTFVGYSLTQTRARVKKLIKDSIKANTNIFSLAQMIVHSTPCRTTIQLCSRVALMRAVHAECNGGEKFWNLTDARLEFIRTRAGSSASKTARAFNEILKIDRATYGAAEEYVIGDTVPDEWQQRVDDVVAGIDIV
;
A
#
# COMPACT_ATOMS: atom_id res chain seq x y z
N MET A 1 27.96 61.59 -14.54
CA MET A 1 26.51 61.60 -14.25
C MET A 1 25.86 60.56 -15.14
N VAL A 2 25.50 59.41 -14.56
CA VAL A 2 24.86 58.30 -15.28
C VAL A 2 23.34 58.41 -15.02
N PRO A 3 22.48 58.39 -16.05
CA PRO A 3 21.04 58.54 -15.86
C PRO A 3 20.44 57.27 -15.26
N SER A 4 19.60 57.45 -14.23
CA SER A 4 18.85 56.37 -13.58
C SER A 4 17.84 55.74 -14.54
N PRO A 5 17.69 54.40 -14.52
CA PRO A 5 16.71 53.71 -15.34
C PRO A 5 15.29 53.93 -14.83
N THR A 6 14.37 54.18 -15.76
CA THR A 6 12.93 54.37 -15.55
C THR A 6 12.25 53.01 -15.30
N PRO A 7 11.31 52.89 -14.35
CA PRO A 7 10.67 51.62 -14.06
C PRO A 7 9.64 51.24 -15.14
N VAL A 8 9.71 50.00 -15.61
CA VAL A 8 8.78 49.42 -16.57
C VAL A 8 7.51 48.94 -15.84
N PRO A 9 6.30 49.26 -16.31
CA PRO A 9 5.06 48.84 -15.66
C PRO A 9 4.83 47.33 -15.85
N HIS A 10 4.61 46.62 -14.74
CA HIS A 10 4.21 45.21 -14.76
C HIS A 10 2.75 45.06 -15.23
N PRO A 11 2.47 44.15 -16.19
CA PRO A 11 1.11 43.80 -16.55
C PRO A 11 0.45 43.02 -15.41
N GLY A 12 -0.71 43.51 -14.96
CA GLY A 12 -1.51 42.87 -13.92
C GLY A 12 -2.03 41.48 -14.32
N PRO A 13 -2.34 40.61 -13.34
CA PRO A 13 -2.80 39.26 -13.60
C PRO A 13 -4.20 39.28 -14.23
N ALA A 14 -4.30 38.75 -15.45
CA ALA A 14 -5.57 38.51 -16.10
C ALA A 14 -6.33 37.40 -15.34
N THR A 15 -7.40 37.79 -14.64
CA THR A 15 -8.38 36.87 -14.06
C THR A 15 -9.17 36.20 -15.17
N ALA A 16 -8.70 35.01 -15.60
CA ALA A 16 -9.45 34.13 -16.46
C ALA A 16 -10.66 33.58 -15.69
N GLY A 17 -11.85 34.15 -15.93
CA GLY A 17 -13.12 33.62 -15.45
C GLY A 17 -13.38 32.25 -16.08
N VAL A 18 -13.20 31.19 -15.29
CA VAL A 18 -13.63 29.84 -15.67
C VAL A 18 -15.15 29.80 -15.59
N SER A 19 -15.83 29.93 -16.73
CA SER A 19 -17.27 29.69 -16.82
C SER A 19 -17.55 28.21 -16.48
N GLN A 20 -18.02 27.95 -15.27
CA GLN A 20 -18.64 26.68 -14.89
C GLN A 20 -19.88 26.47 -15.76
N THR A 21 -19.73 25.71 -16.84
CA THR A 21 -20.87 25.21 -17.61
C THR A 21 -21.59 24.22 -16.71
N SER A 22 -22.75 24.62 -16.18
CA SER A 22 -23.65 23.75 -15.41
C SER A 22 -24.09 22.61 -16.33
N LEU A 23 -23.41 21.47 -16.24
CA LEU A 23 -23.81 20.24 -16.90
C LEU A 23 -25.12 19.79 -16.26
N GLN A 24 -26.21 19.82 -17.03
CA GLN A 24 -27.46 19.23 -16.57
C GLN A 24 -27.23 17.76 -16.22
N PRO A 25 -27.78 17.28 -15.08
CA PRO A 25 -27.59 15.91 -14.66
C PRO A 25 -28.15 14.95 -15.70
N ILE A 26 -27.31 14.01 -16.13
CA ILE A 26 -27.65 12.97 -17.10
C ILE A 26 -28.74 12.08 -16.46
N PRO A 27 -29.63 11.41 -17.20
CA PRO A 27 -30.73 10.63 -16.60
C PRO A 27 -30.26 9.59 -15.57
N THR A 28 -29.03 9.07 -15.74
CA THR A 28 -28.37 8.18 -14.78
C THR A 28 -28.04 8.88 -13.46
N GLU A 29 -27.67 10.16 -13.46
CA GLU A 29 -27.46 10.97 -12.27
C GLU A 29 -28.76 11.25 -11.53
N GLN A 30 -29.83 11.58 -12.26
CA GLN A 30 -31.14 11.82 -11.63
C GLN A 30 -31.66 10.56 -10.92
N ALA A 31 -31.62 9.40 -11.58
CA ALA A 31 -32.04 8.13 -10.97
C ALA A 31 -31.22 7.79 -9.71
N MET A 32 -29.92 8.08 -9.75
CA MET A 32 -29.02 7.89 -8.62
C MET A 32 -29.30 8.87 -7.48
N GLU A 33 -29.57 10.15 -7.78
CA GLU A 33 -29.96 11.16 -6.80
C GLU A 33 -31.29 10.77 -6.13
N ASP A 34 -32.29 10.37 -6.90
CA ASP A 34 -33.57 9.90 -6.39
C ASP A 34 -33.39 8.67 -5.48
N ALA A 35 -32.54 7.71 -5.87
CA ALA A 35 -32.24 6.53 -5.06
C ALA A 35 -31.55 6.87 -3.73
N MET A 36 -30.67 7.88 -3.70
CA MET A 36 -30.04 8.37 -2.48
C MET A 36 -31.02 9.09 -1.55
N MET A 37 -32.06 9.72 -2.10
CA MET A 37 -33.06 10.52 -1.37
C MET A 37 -34.27 9.71 -0.88
N ARG A 38 -34.51 8.49 -1.41
CA ARG A 38 -35.57 7.62 -0.88
C ARG A 38 -35.30 7.28 0.59
N SER A 39 -36.29 7.54 1.44
CA SER A 39 -36.33 7.08 2.83
C SER A 39 -36.15 5.58 2.85
N SER A 40 -35.18 5.08 3.63
CA SER A 40 -34.99 3.64 3.76
C SER A 40 -36.28 3.00 4.29
N PRO A 41 -36.77 1.89 3.72
CA PRO A 41 -37.65 1.02 4.48
C PRO A 41 -36.91 0.62 5.77
N THR A 42 -37.65 0.55 6.87
CA THR A 42 -37.15 0.16 8.19
C THR A 42 -36.31 -1.11 8.04
N PRO A 43 -35.04 -1.14 8.49
CA PRO A 43 -34.21 -2.33 8.34
C PRO A 43 -34.94 -3.51 8.98
N GLU A 44 -35.22 -4.55 8.19
CA GLU A 44 -35.67 -5.82 8.74
C GLU A 44 -34.61 -6.30 9.74
N PRO A 45 -35.02 -6.80 10.92
CA PRO A 45 -34.09 -7.29 11.91
C PRO A 45 -33.39 -8.53 11.35
N VAL A 46 -32.16 -8.35 10.88
CA VAL A 46 -31.26 -9.43 10.48
C VAL A 46 -30.93 -10.25 11.74
N LEU A 47 -31.68 -11.34 11.90
CA LEU A 47 -31.39 -12.45 12.79
C LEU A 47 -29.99 -12.99 12.48
N GLY A 48 -29.07 -12.87 13.44
CA GLY A 48 -27.75 -13.49 13.29
C GLY A 48 -26.67 -13.01 14.27
N LYS A 49 -27.02 -12.74 15.52
CA LYS A 49 -26.02 -12.52 16.59
C LYS A 49 -25.32 -13.86 16.86
N ARG A 50 -24.18 -14.12 16.19
CA ARG A 50 -23.25 -15.16 16.65
C ARG A 50 -22.54 -14.65 17.90
N THR A 51 -23.03 -15.12 19.05
CA THR A 51 -22.34 -15.03 20.33
C THR A 51 -21.00 -15.75 20.19
N ARG A 52 -19.90 -14.99 20.23
CA ARG A 52 -18.55 -15.54 20.32
C ARG A 52 -18.41 -16.13 21.73
N GLN A 53 -18.42 -17.46 21.81
CA GLN A 53 -18.15 -18.22 23.02
C GLN A 53 -16.70 -17.96 23.41
N VAL A 54 -16.52 -17.34 24.58
CA VAL A 54 -15.23 -17.14 25.23
C VAL A 54 -14.99 -18.41 26.04
N ASP A 55 -14.28 -19.37 25.46
CA ASP A 55 -13.76 -20.49 26.24
C ASP A 55 -12.55 -19.98 27.02
N GLY A 56 -12.79 -19.78 28.32
CA GLY A 56 -11.75 -19.68 29.32
C GLY A 56 -11.14 -21.05 29.54
N SER A 57 -9.83 -21.15 29.34
CA SER A 57 -9.02 -22.20 29.95
C SER A 57 -7.92 -21.54 30.78
N THR A 58 -8.19 -21.53 32.08
CA THR A 58 -7.24 -21.61 33.18
C THR A 58 -6.15 -22.64 32.92
N ASP A 59 -4.91 -22.28 33.23
CA ASP A 59 -3.84 -23.05 33.88
C ASP A 59 -2.53 -22.26 33.69
N GLY A 60 -1.89 -21.70 34.72
CA GLY A 60 -1.61 -22.32 36.01
C GLY A 60 -0.18 -22.85 35.99
N ASN A 61 0.82 -21.96 36.05
CA ASN A 61 2.10 -22.29 36.67
C ASN A 61 2.85 -21.03 37.07
N ASP A 62 2.47 -20.57 38.26
CA ASP A 62 3.25 -19.69 39.12
C ASP A 62 4.34 -20.56 39.76
N THR A 63 5.60 -20.21 39.56
CA THR A 63 6.70 -20.78 40.33
C THR A 63 7.66 -19.65 40.66
N GLU A 64 7.31 -18.93 41.72
CA GLU A 64 8.27 -18.11 42.47
C GLU A 64 9.33 -19.01 43.10
N PRO A 65 10.62 -18.68 42.97
CA PRO A 65 11.65 -19.17 43.87
C PRO A 65 11.99 -18.08 44.90
N ASP A 66 11.44 -18.29 46.10
CA ASP A 66 12.11 -18.20 47.41
C ASP A 66 13.21 -17.13 47.62
N ASP A 67 12.84 -16.11 48.40
CA ASP A 67 13.70 -15.07 48.97
C ASP A 67 14.73 -15.67 49.94
N GLY A 68 15.92 -15.98 49.41
CA GLY A 68 17.11 -16.27 50.20
C GLY A 68 17.73 -15.00 50.82
N PRO A 69 18.27 -15.07 52.06
CA PRO A 69 18.79 -13.91 52.79
C PRO A 69 20.03 -13.28 52.12
N PRO A 70 20.30 -11.98 52.37
CA PRO A 70 21.36 -11.23 51.69
C PRO A 70 22.73 -11.82 52.05
N SER A 71 23.29 -12.58 51.10
CA SER A 71 24.67 -13.05 51.18
C SER A 71 25.61 -11.86 51.09
N THR A 72 26.41 -11.74 52.14
CA THR A 72 27.58 -10.91 52.32
C THR A 72 28.31 -10.62 51.00
N THR A 73 28.37 -9.34 50.63
CA THR A 73 29.15 -8.81 49.52
C THR A 73 30.63 -9.08 49.76
N GLN A 74 31.09 -10.28 49.41
CA GLN A 74 32.52 -10.56 49.29
C GLN A 74 33.06 -9.75 48.10
N PRO A 75 34.20 -9.06 48.24
CA PRO A 75 34.84 -8.40 47.12
C PRO A 75 35.22 -9.48 46.11
N GLN A 76 34.48 -9.54 44.98
CA GLN A 76 34.86 -10.38 43.86
C GLN A 76 36.23 -9.89 43.39
N SER A 77 37.25 -10.67 43.71
CA SER A 77 38.60 -10.49 43.18
C SER A 77 38.47 -10.40 41.66
N LEU A 78 38.93 -9.28 41.09
CA LEU A 78 38.93 -9.07 39.65
C LEU A 78 39.47 -10.32 38.95
N PRO A 79 38.77 -10.89 37.96
CA PRO A 79 39.22 -12.09 37.28
C PRO A 79 40.64 -11.86 36.77
N SER A 80 41.56 -12.73 37.21
CA SER A 80 42.94 -12.69 36.75
C SER A 80 42.96 -12.73 35.22
N ILE A 81 43.75 -11.84 34.60
CA ILE A 81 43.87 -11.66 33.14
C ILE A 81 44.11 -13.01 32.43
N SER A 82 44.78 -13.94 33.11
CA SER A 82 45.03 -15.31 32.64
C SER A 82 43.75 -16.11 32.35
N ASN A 83 42.70 -15.97 33.16
CA ASN A 83 41.44 -16.69 32.97
C ASN A 83 40.66 -16.16 31.76
N VAL A 84 40.68 -14.85 31.53
CA VAL A 84 40.01 -14.20 30.40
C VAL A 84 40.66 -14.60 29.07
N ALA A 85 41.99 -14.61 29.02
CA ALA A 85 42.74 -15.04 27.83
C ALA A 85 42.44 -16.51 27.47
N ALA A 86 42.51 -17.41 28.45
CA ALA A 86 42.22 -18.84 28.24
C ALA A 86 40.77 -19.08 27.79
N ALA A 87 39.79 -18.36 28.36
CA ALA A 87 38.40 -18.43 27.93
C ALA A 87 38.21 -17.91 26.50
N THR A 88 38.86 -16.79 26.16
CA THR A 88 38.81 -16.19 24.82
C THR A 88 39.39 -17.14 23.76
N LEU A 89 40.51 -17.80 24.04
CA LEU A 89 41.13 -18.76 23.13
C LEU A 89 40.28 -20.01 22.88
N ARG A 90 39.62 -20.53 23.91
CA ARG A 90 38.63 -21.61 23.76
C ARG A 90 37.47 -21.16 22.87
N TYR A 91 37.01 -19.93 23.03
CA TYR A 91 35.94 -19.37 22.22
C TYR A 91 36.35 -19.17 20.75
N VAL A 92 37.56 -18.65 20.49
CA VAL A 92 38.15 -18.52 19.16
C VAL A 92 38.23 -19.88 18.45
N SER A 93 38.69 -20.91 19.17
CA SER A 93 38.75 -22.28 18.65
C SER A 93 37.35 -22.81 18.29
N LYS A 94 36.34 -22.54 19.13
CA LYS A 94 34.94 -22.90 18.87
C LYS A 94 34.36 -22.18 17.65
N LYS A 95 34.76 -20.93 17.40
CA LYS A 95 34.34 -20.12 16.24
C LYS A 95 35.10 -20.43 14.94
N LYS A 96 36.07 -21.34 14.98
CA LYS A 96 36.85 -21.78 13.81
C LYS A 96 37.51 -20.62 13.06
N LEU A 97 38.05 -19.63 13.77
CA LEU A 97 38.81 -18.55 13.13
C LEU A 97 40.01 -19.12 12.36
N ARG A 98 40.38 -18.44 11.27
CA ARG A 98 41.57 -18.80 10.47
C ARG A 98 42.85 -18.59 11.29
N PRO A 99 43.95 -19.32 11.03
CA PRO A 99 45.18 -19.21 11.80
C PRO A 99 45.65 -17.77 12.02
N GLU A 100 45.63 -16.94 10.99
CA GLU A 100 46.09 -15.55 11.05
C GLU A 100 45.24 -14.70 12.00
N GLN A 101 43.93 -14.98 12.06
CA GLN A 101 43.00 -14.30 12.98
C GLN A 101 43.20 -14.75 14.43
N ARG A 102 43.70 -15.96 14.67
CA ARG A 102 44.02 -16.43 16.04
C ARG A 102 45.26 -15.71 16.55
N ASP A 103 46.29 -15.63 15.69
CA ASP A 103 47.52 -14.89 15.99
C ASP A 103 47.21 -13.42 16.31
N GLU A 104 46.30 -12.78 15.56
CA GLU A 104 45.83 -11.42 15.86
C GLU A 104 45.12 -11.31 17.22
N VAL A 105 44.29 -12.29 17.59
CA VAL A 105 43.60 -12.29 18.90
C VAL A 105 44.60 -12.48 20.04
N ASP A 106 45.57 -13.39 19.89
CA ASP A 106 46.63 -13.60 20.88
C ASP A 106 47.49 -12.34 21.03
N ALA A 107 47.90 -11.73 19.92
CA ALA A 107 48.62 -10.47 19.93
C ALA A 107 47.79 -9.31 20.52
N PHE A 108 46.47 -9.33 20.40
CA PHE A 108 45.58 -8.35 21.02
C PHE A 108 45.48 -8.54 22.53
N LEU A 109 45.35 -9.79 23.01
CA LEU A 109 45.25 -10.11 24.44
C LEU A 109 46.53 -9.77 25.22
N LEU A 110 47.69 -9.88 24.56
CA LEU A 110 49.00 -9.55 25.13
C LEU A 110 49.32 -8.04 25.10
N ASP A 111 48.49 -7.22 24.45
CA ASP A 111 48.75 -5.79 24.28
C ASP A 111 48.27 -4.96 25.50
N THR A 112 48.89 -3.79 25.66
CA THR A 112 48.49 -2.77 26.61
C THR A 112 47.04 -2.34 26.40
N VAL A 113 46.40 -1.80 27.44
CA VAL A 113 45.02 -1.29 27.33
C VAL A 113 44.92 -0.22 26.23
N LEU A 114 45.87 0.72 26.20
CA LEU A 114 45.91 1.76 25.18
C LEU A 114 46.16 1.18 23.78
N GLY A 115 47.06 0.22 23.63
CA GLY A 115 47.33 -0.46 22.37
C GLY A 115 46.10 -1.21 21.83
N ARG A 116 45.36 -1.91 22.71
CA ARG A 116 44.08 -2.53 22.37
C ARG A 116 43.02 -1.52 21.91
N GLN A 117 42.87 -0.39 22.62
CA GLN A 117 41.93 0.66 22.23
C GLN A 117 42.28 1.25 20.86
N ALA A 118 43.57 1.53 20.62
CA ALA A 118 44.05 2.02 19.33
C ALA A 118 43.80 1.01 18.19
N LYS A 119 44.05 -0.29 18.43
CA LYS A 119 43.76 -1.37 17.48
C LYS A 119 42.26 -1.46 17.17
N LEU A 120 41.39 -1.40 18.19
CA LEU A 120 39.94 -1.40 17.99
C LEU A 120 39.48 -0.21 17.11
N PHE A 121 39.98 0.99 17.40
CA PHE A 121 39.67 2.18 16.60
C PHE A 121 40.14 2.02 15.14
N ALA A 122 41.36 1.53 14.92
CA ALA A 122 41.86 1.26 13.58
C ALA A 122 41.03 0.18 12.84
N CYS A 123 40.57 -0.87 13.52
CA CYS A 123 39.67 -1.87 12.96
C CYS A 123 38.31 -1.29 12.58
N ILE A 124 37.76 -0.35 13.36
CA ILE A 124 36.53 0.38 13.03
C ILE A 124 36.72 1.17 11.74
N LEU A 125 37.78 2.00 11.65
CA LEU A 125 38.08 2.78 10.44
C LEU A 125 38.32 1.88 9.21
N SER A 126 39.02 0.75 9.37
CA SER A 126 39.23 -0.21 8.28
C SER A 126 37.91 -0.83 7.82
N SER A 127 36.99 -1.08 8.76
CA SER A 127 35.66 -1.60 8.45
C SER A 127 34.81 -0.56 7.72
N GLU A 128 34.86 0.71 8.13
CA GLU A 128 34.23 1.84 7.43
C GLU A 128 34.74 1.93 5.98
N ASN A 129 36.06 1.90 5.77
CA ASN A 129 36.65 1.93 4.42
C ASN A 129 36.19 0.75 3.55
N LYS A 130 36.10 -0.46 4.13
CA LYS A 130 35.59 -1.64 3.42
C LYS A 130 34.11 -1.48 3.08
N ILE A 131 33.29 -0.99 4.01
CA ILE A 131 31.87 -0.69 3.79
C ILE A 131 31.71 0.32 2.67
N ASP A 132 32.51 1.39 2.65
CA ASP A 132 32.48 2.40 1.60
C ASP A 132 32.90 1.83 0.25
N THR A 133 33.92 0.97 0.21
CA THR A 133 34.31 0.26 -1.02
C THR A 133 33.17 -0.61 -1.54
N PHE A 134 32.48 -1.36 -0.68
CA PHE A 134 31.32 -2.16 -1.08
C PHE A 134 30.17 -1.27 -1.58
N ARG A 135 29.92 -0.13 -0.95
CA ARG A 135 28.91 0.84 -1.39
C ARG A 135 29.24 1.43 -2.76
N SER A 136 30.50 1.79 -3.01
CA SER A 136 30.94 2.33 -4.30
C SER A 136 30.91 1.30 -5.44
N ALA A 137 31.09 0.02 -5.11
CA ALA A 137 31.04 -1.07 -6.09
C ALA A 137 29.63 -1.64 -6.29
N ALA A 138 28.63 -1.21 -5.50
CA ALA A 138 27.29 -1.74 -5.60
C ALA A 138 26.67 -1.39 -6.96
N PRO A 139 26.02 -2.37 -7.65
CA PRO A 139 25.33 -2.07 -8.89
C PRO A 139 24.20 -1.05 -8.64
N PRO A 140 23.87 -0.20 -9.62
CA PRO A 140 22.72 0.68 -9.52
C PRO A 140 21.46 -0.12 -9.14
N TYR A 141 20.68 0.39 -8.19
CA TYR A 141 19.45 -0.28 -7.78
C TYR A 141 18.52 -0.52 -8.99
N GLN A 142 18.00 -1.74 -9.05
CA GLN A 142 17.01 -2.21 -10.01
C GLN A 142 15.86 -2.86 -9.24
N LEU A 143 14.63 -2.69 -9.74
CA LEU A 143 13.47 -3.36 -9.15
C LEU A 143 13.56 -4.87 -9.38
N SER A 144 13.40 -5.65 -8.31
CA SER A 144 13.27 -7.11 -8.41
C SER A 144 11.99 -7.48 -9.20
N ASP A 145 12.00 -8.64 -9.85
CA ASP A 145 10.81 -9.11 -10.59
C ASP A 145 9.64 -9.45 -9.66
N GLU A 146 9.95 -9.87 -8.43
CA GLU A 146 8.97 -10.06 -7.37
C GLU A 146 8.31 -8.73 -6.97
N LEU A 147 9.10 -7.67 -6.74
CA LEU A 147 8.58 -6.33 -6.47
C LEU A 147 7.70 -5.81 -7.62
N LYS A 148 8.11 -6.02 -8.88
CA LYS A 148 7.29 -5.65 -10.04
C LYS A 148 5.94 -6.37 -10.04
N THR A 149 5.95 -7.67 -9.78
CA THR A 149 4.73 -8.50 -9.68
C THR A 149 3.81 -8.00 -8.56
N ASN A 150 4.36 -7.70 -7.39
CA ASN A 150 3.61 -7.13 -6.27
C ASN A 150 3.03 -5.76 -6.65
N ILE A 151 3.79 -4.86 -7.28
CA ILE A 151 3.29 -3.55 -7.76
C ILE A 151 2.12 -3.72 -8.74
N THR A 152 2.17 -4.70 -9.64
CA THR A 152 1.06 -4.98 -10.57
C THR A 152 -0.19 -5.49 -9.83
N ASN A 153 -0.04 -6.44 -8.91
CA ASN A 153 -1.15 -6.99 -8.13
C ASN A 153 -1.80 -5.96 -7.20
N TYR A 154 -1.00 -5.15 -6.51
CA TYR A 154 -1.54 -4.08 -5.68
C TYR A 154 -2.09 -2.90 -6.50
N GLY A 155 -1.48 -2.60 -7.66
CA GLY A 155 -1.99 -1.57 -8.56
C GLY A 155 -3.41 -1.83 -9.04
N ILE A 156 -3.72 -3.09 -9.40
CA ILE A 156 -5.09 -3.47 -9.74
C ILE A 156 -6.01 -3.49 -8.51
N ALA A 157 -5.58 -4.03 -7.37
CA ALA A 157 -6.40 -4.02 -6.17
C ALA A 157 -6.78 -2.60 -5.71
N VAL A 158 -5.83 -1.65 -5.72
CA VAL A 158 -6.08 -0.24 -5.41
C VAL A 158 -7.07 0.39 -6.38
N LEU A 159 -6.91 0.15 -7.68
CA LEU A 159 -7.87 0.66 -8.67
C LEU A 159 -9.27 0.07 -8.45
N LEU A 160 -9.37 -1.19 -8.03
CA LEU A 160 -10.64 -1.87 -7.84
C LEU A 160 -11.26 -1.68 -6.45
N SER A 161 -10.55 -1.01 -5.54
CA SER A 161 -11.01 -0.74 -4.19
C SER A 161 -12.28 0.09 -4.19
N VAL A 162 -13.19 -0.25 -3.28
CA VAL A 162 -14.44 0.49 -3.04
C VAL A 162 -14.20 1.83 -2.36
N ASN A 163 -13.01 2.05 -1.82
CA ASN A 163 -12.64 3.27 -1.09
C ASN A 163 -11.84 4.25 -1.96
N VAL A 164 -11.43 3.85 -3.18
CA VAL A 164 -10.65 4.73 -4.06
C VAL A 164 -11.46 5.96 -4.45
N SER A 165 -10.85 7.14 -4.28
CA SER A 165 -11.50 8.41 -4.57
C SER A 165 -11.34 8.86 -6.02
N ALA A 166 -10.24 8.47 -6.68
CA ALA A 166 -9.99 8.70 -8.10
C ALA A 166 -9.15 7.58 -8.71
N TYR A 167 -9.40 7.26 -9.99
CA TYR A 167 -8.62 6.32 -10.77
C TYR A 167 -7.43 6.98 -11.49
N LYS A 168 -7.31 8.31 -11.46
CA LYS A 168 -6.22 9.06 -12.10
C LYS A 168 -5.52 10.01 -11.12
N GLY A 169 -4.30 10.39 -11.49
CA GLY A 169 -3.46 11.30 -10.73
C GLY A 169 -2.66 10.56 -9.68
N ASP A 170 -2.25 11.30 -8.64
CA ASP A 170 -1.34 10.80 -7.62
C ASP A 170 -2.04 9.94 -6.58
N ILE A 171 -3.37 10.03 -6.44
CA ILE A 171 -4.15 9.28 -5.44
C ILE A 171 -3.88 7.77 -5.51
N PRO A 172 -4.14 7.06 -6.64
CA PRO A 172 -3.86 5.62 -6.71
C PRO A 172 -2.36 5.31 -6.62
N CYS A 173 -1.49 6.21 -7.07
CA CYS A 173 -0.03 6.04 -6.96
C CYS A 173 0.40 6.03 -5.50
N ASN A 174 -0.05 7.02 -4.71
CA ASN A 174 0.26 7.17 -3.30
C ASN A 174 -0.23 5.97 -2.50
N HIS A 175 -1.45 5.48 -2.75
CA HIS A 175 -1.95 4.27 -2.07
C HIS A 175 -1.06 3.04 -2.33
N VAL A 176 -0.62 2.82 -3.58
CA VAL A 176 0.30 1.71 -3.87
C VAL A 176 1.64 1.94 -3.17
N LEU A 177 2.19 3.15 -3.20
CA LEU A 177 3.46 3.47 -2.52
C LEU A 177 3.35 3.28 -0.99
N ASP A 178 2.22 3.62 -0.39
CA ASP A 178 1.98 3.44 1.05
C ASP A 178 1.87 1.95 1.41
N ILE A 179 1.24 1.13 0.57
CA ILE A 179 1.26 -0.34 0.70
C ILE A 179 2.70 -0.86 0.64
N LEU A 180 3.50 -0.42 -0.34
CA LEU A 180 4.90 -0.86 -0.47
C LEU A 180 5.74 -0.48 0.75
N LYS A 181 5.59 0.74 1.28
CA LYS A 181 6.27 1.19 2.50
C LYS A 181 5.86 0.39 3.73
N ARG A 182 4.57 0.07 3.84
CA ARG A 182 3.99 -0.64 4.99
C ARG A 182 4.45 -2.10 5.04
N TYR A 183 4.40 -2.80 3.93
CA TYR A 183 4.72 -4.24 3.89
C TYR A 183 6.19 -4.54 3.65
N ARG A 184 7.01 -3.52 3.31
CA ARG A 184 8.47 -3.65 3.14
C ARG A 184 8.83 -4.97 2.45
N PHE A 185 8.36 -5.13 1.21
CA PHE A 185 8.71 -6.27 0.36
C PHE A 185 10.24 -6.32 0.13
N ASP A 186 10.73 -6.59 -1.07
CA ASP A 186 12.19 -6.52 -1.35
C ASP A 186 12.78 -5.09 -1.34
N LEU A 187 12.19 -4.15 -0.61
CA LEU A 187 12.65 -2.78 -0.51
C LEU A 187 13.84 -2.67 0.46
N PRO A 188 14.99 -2.13 0.01
CA PRO A 188 16.09 -1.81 0.90
C PRO A 188 15.68 -0.85 2.02
N ALA A 189 16.27 -1.02 3.21
CA ALA A 189 16.03 -0.14 4.33
C ALA A 189 16.42 1.31 3.99
N GLY A 190 15.50 2.25 4.20
CA GLY A 190 15.72 3.69 3.96
C GLY A 190 15.73 4.10 2.48
N ILE A 191 15.30 3.24 1.55
CA ILE A 191 15.22 3.59 0.13
C ILE A 191 14.34 4.80 -0.15
N GLU A 192 13.39 5.11 0.73
CA GLU A 192 12.53 6.29 0.63
C GLU A 192 13.29 7.62 0.76
N HIS A 193 14.49 7.59 1.37
CA HIS A 193 15.36 8.77 1.49
C HIS A 193 16.33 8.92 0.32
N ASP A 194 16.45 7.89 -0.53
CA ASP A 194 17.20 7.94 -1.77
C ASP A 194 16.27 8.36 -2.90
N TYR A 195 16.26 9.66 -3.21
CA TYR A 195 15.35 10.24 -4.21
C TYR A 195 15.45 9.52 -5.57
N ALA A 196 16.66 9.24 -6.05
CA ALA A 196 16.87 8.65 -7.37
C ALA A 196 16.34 7.21 -7.44
N ASN A 197 16.54 6.42 -6.38
CA ASN A 197 16.04 5.04 -6.35
C ASN A 197 14.55 4.96 -6.04
N TRP A 198 14.03 5.87 -5.21
CA TRP A 198 12.60 5.99 -4.96
C TRP A 198 11.81 6.46 -6.21
N GLU A 199 12.40 7.33 -7.02
CA GLU A 199 11.82 7.79 -8.30
C GLU A 199 11.65 6.62 -9.29
N LYS A 200 12.59 5.67 -9.32
CA LYS A 200 12.44 4.44 -10.14
C LYS A 200 11.22 3.62 -9.72
N ILE A 201 11.00 3.45 -8.41
CA ILE A 201 9.84 2.72 -7.88
C ILE A 201 8.55 3.47 -8.22
N SER A 202 8.51 4.77 -7.95
CA SER A 202 7.34 5.63 -8.20
C SER A 202 6.97 5.67 -9.69
N THR A 203 7.97 5.72 -10.57
CA THR A 203 7.79 5.65 -12.02
C THR A 203 7.21 4.31 -12.46
N PHE A 204 7.72 3.20 -11.92
CA PHE A 204 7.19 1.87 -12.24
C PHE A 204 5.75 1.68 -11.73
N VAL A 205 5.42 2.20 -10.55
CA VAL A 205 4.03 2.23 -10.03
C VAL A 205 3.11 3.02 -10.98
N GLY A 206 3.51 4.23 -11.39
CA GLY A 206 2.74 5.05 -12.33
C GLY A 206 2.55 4.39 -13.70
N TYR A 207 3.58 3.71 -14.20
CA TYR A 207 3.52 2.89 -15.42
C TYR A 207 2.52 1.73 -15.26
N SER A 208 2.64 0.94 -14.19
CA SER A 208 1.76 -0.20 -13.90
C SER A 208 0.28 0.20 -13.81
N LEU A 209 -0.03 1.30 -13.12
CA LEU A 209 -1.38 1.85 -13.03
C LEU A 209 -1.92 2.31 -14.38
N THR A 210 -1.06 2.89 -15.22
CA THR A 210 -1.43 3.31 -16.58
C THR A 210 -1.75 2.11 -17.47
N GLN A 211 -0.93 1.05 -17.43
CA GLN A 211 -1.19 -0.19 -18.16
C GLN A 211 -2.48 -0.87 -17.68
N THR A 212 -2.68 -0.94 -16.36
CA THR A 212 -3.88 -1.54 -15.77
C THR A 212 -5.14 -0.81 -16.21
N ARG A 213 -5.14 0.52 -16.20
CA ARG A 213 -6.25 1.32 -16.72
C ARG A 213 -6.51 1.09 -18.20
N ALA A 214 -5.46 1.09 -19.03
CA ALA A 214 -5.61 0.80 -20.46
C ALA A 214 -6.27 -0.58 -20.68
N ARG A 215 -5.83 -1.60 -19.93
CA ARG A 215 -6.42 -2.95 -19.96
C ARG A 215 -7.89 -2.95 -19.53
N VAL A 216 -8.23 -2.35 -18.39
CA VAL A 216 -9.61 -2.28 -17.88
C VAL A 216 -10.53 -1.58 -18.87
N LYS A 217 -10.11 -0.44 -19.42
CA LYS A 217 -10.88 0.31 -20.41
C LYS A 217 -11.13 -0.53 -21.67
N LYS A 218 -10.14 -1.29 -22.14
CA LYS A 218 -10.29 -2.22 -23.27
C LYS A 218 -11.31 -3.32 -22.97
N LEU A 219 -11.20 -3.97 -21.81
CA LEU A 219 -12.14 -5.03 -21.40
C LEU A 219 -13.59 -4.50 -21.31
N ILE A 220 -13.78 -3.29 -20.79
CA ILE A 220 -15.10 -2.64 -20.75
C ILE A 220 -15.64 -2.42 -22.16
N LYS A 221 -14.83 -1.86 -23.06
CA LYS A 221 -15.23 -1.64 -24.47
C LYS A 221 -15.68 -2.94 -25.13
N ASP A 222 -14.90 -4.01 -24.95
CA ASP A 222 -15.19 -5.30 -25.55
C ASP A 222 -16.46 -5.93 -24.92
N SER A 223 -16.65 -5.76 -23.61
CA SER A 223 -17.85 -6.24 -22.90
C SER A 223 -19.16 -5.61 -23.37
N ILE A 224 -19.14 -4.33 -23.75
CA ILE A 224 -20.33 -3.63 -24.25
C ILE A 224 -20.74 -4.23 -25.59
N LYS A 225 -19.77 -4.48 -26.48
CA LYS A 225 -20.03 -5.09 -27.80
C LYS A 225 -20.52 -6.53 -27.69
N ALA A 226 -19.94 -7.29 -26.77
CA ALA A 226 -20.28 -8.69 -26.54
C ALA A 226 -21.51 -8.88 -25.63
N ASN A 227 -22.10 -7.79 -25.14
CA ASN A 227 -23.21 -7.81 -24.17
C ASN A 227 -22.91 -8.67 -22.93
N THR A 228 -21.65 -8.68 -22.47
CA THR A 228 -21.19 -9.53 -21.37
C THR A 228 -21.82 -9.11 -20.05
N ASN A 229 -22.27 -10.07 -19.24
CA ASN A 229 -22.77 -9.78 -17.89
C ASN A 229 -21.66 -9.18 -17.00
N ILE A 230 -22.06 -8.36 -16.01
CA ILE A 230 -21.10 -7.58 -15.20
C ILE A 230 -20.18 -8.45 -14.35
N PHE A 231 -20.66 -9.62 -13.91
CA PHE A 231 -19.89 -10.53 -13.06
C PHE A 231 -18.75 -11.16 -13.84
N SER A 232 -19.02 -11.65 -15.05
CA SER A 232 -18.02 -12.20 -15.96
C SER A 232 -17.01 -11.14 -16.38
N LEU A 233 -17.45 -9.90 -16.63
CA LEU A 233 -16.54 -8.78 -16.87
C LEU A 233 -15.61 -8.52 -15.67
N ALA A 234 -16.15 -8.48 -14.46
CA ALA A 234 -15.36 -8.27 -13.26
C ALA A 234 -14.35 -9.42 -13.04
N GLN A 235 -14.75 -10.68 -13.29
CA GLN A 235 -13.85 -11.84 -13.27
C GLN A 235 -12.71 -11.73 -14.29
N MET A 236 -12.99 -11.30 -15.52
CA MET A 236 -11.96 -11.05 -16.53
C MET A 236 -10.99 -9.92 -16.12
N ILE A 237 -11.50 -8.89 -15.45
CA ILE A 237 -10.68 -7.79 -14.94
C ILE A 237 -9.75 -8.30 -13.84
N VAL A 238 -10.23 -9.08 -12.87
CA VAL A 238 -9.36 -9.61 -11.78
C VAL A 238 -8.58 -10.86 -12.16
N HIS A 239 -8.70 -11.34 -13.40
CA HIS A 239 -7.98 -12.52 -13.84
C HIS A 239 -6.47 -12.35 -13.63
N SER A 240 -5.84 -13.41 -13.12
CA SER A 240 -4.43 -13.48 -12.72
C SER A 240 -4.04 -12.59 -11.54
N THR A 241 -4.98 -12.21 -10.68
CA THR A 241 -4.71 -11.49 -9.44
C THR A 241 -5.32 -12.24 -8.24
N PRO A 242 -4.89 -11.93 -7.01
CA PRO A 242 -5.52 -12.47 -5.81
C PRO A 242 -6.91 -11.89 -5.51
N CYS A 243 -7.38 -10.87 -6.25
CA CYS A 243 -8.65 -10.20 -5.95
C CYS A 243 -9.84 -11.14 -6.19
N ARG A 244 -10.83 -11.07 -5.30
CA ARG A 244 -12.11 -11.78 -5.48
C ARG A 244 -13.14 -10.89 -6.15
N THR A 245 -13.99 -11.50 -6.97
CA THR A 245 -15.13 -10.79 -7.56
C THR A 245 -16.25 -10.63 -6.55
N THR A 246 -16.38 -9.44 -5.98
CA THR A 246 -17.44 -9.08 -5.02
C THR A 246 -18.56 -8.26 -5.67
N ILE A 247 -19.68 -8.10 -4.97
CA ILE A 247 -20.79 -7.23 -5.43
C ILE A 247 -20.31 -5.79 -5.57
N GLN A 248 -19.54 -5.30 -4.60
CA GLN A 248 -19.06 -3.92 -4.59
C GLN A 248 -18.08 -3.66 -5.74
N LEU A 249 -17.23 -4.63 -6.08
CA LEU A 249 -16.40 -4.59 -7.28
C LEU A 249 -17.26 -4.49 -8.54
N CYS A 250 -18.27 -5.35 -8.66
CA CYS A 250 -19.19 -5.32 -9.81
C CYS A 250 -19.86 -3.96 -9.96
N SER A 251 -20.31 -3.33 -8.87
CA SER A 251 -20.89 -1.99 -8.91
C SER A 251 -19.90 -0.91 -9.38
N ARG A 252 -18.62 -1.02 -9.00
CA ARG A 252 -17.56 -0.11 -9.47
C ARG A 252 -17.29 -0.29 -10.96
N VAL A 253 -17.24 -1.53 -11.45
CA VAL A 253 -17.09 -1.84 -12.88
C VAL A 253 -18.33 -1.37 -13.66
N ALA A 254 -19.54 -1.50 -13.10
CA ALA A 254 -20.78 -1.02 -13.71
C ALA A 254 -20.76 0.50 -13.90
N LEU A 255 -20.28 1.26 -12.90
CA LEU A 255 -20.07 2.70 -13.04
C LEU A 255 -19.09 3.01 -14.19
N MET A 256 -17.94 2.34 -14.24
CA MET A 256 -16.97 2.53 -15.32
C MET A 256 -17.57 2.18 -16.69
N ARG A 257 -18.40 1.14 -16.78
CA ARG A 257 -19.08 0.76 -18.02
C ARG A 257 -20.13 1.78 -18.45
N ALA A 258 -20.91 2.32 -17.52
CA ALA A 258 -21.87 3.40 -17.77
C ALA A 258 -21.17 4.65 -18.34
N VAL A 259 -20.09 5.11 -17.70
CA VAL A 259 -19.31 6.26 -18.18
C VAL A 259 -18.68 5.97 -19.55
N HIS A 260 -18.23 4.74 -19.80
CA HIS A 260 -17.69 4.36 -21.11
C HIS A 260 -18.76 4.46 -22.20
N ALA A 261 -19.97 3.98 -21.94
CA ALA A 261 -21.09 4.05 -22.87
C ALA A 261 -21.47 5.52 -23.16
N GLU A 262 -21.50 6.38 -22.15
CA GLU A 262 -21.81 7.81 -22.29
C GLU A 262 -20.79 8.57 -23.15
N CYS A 263 -19.49 8.29 -22.99
CA CYS A 263 -18.43 9.01 -23.70
C CYS A 263 -17.79 8.24 -24.87
N ASN A 264 -18.38 7.09 -25.25
CA ASN A 264 -17.84 6.15 -26.24
C ASN A 264 -16.36 5.79 -26.01
N GLY A 265 -15.93 5.73 -24.75
CA GLY A 265 -14.55 5.45 -24.39
C GLY A 265 -13.53 6.52 -24.81
N GLY A 266 -13.94 7.79 -24.97
CA GLY A 266 -13.05 8.88 -25.36
C GLY A 266 -11.90 9.15 -24.37
N GLU A 267 -11.05 10.13 -24.69
CA GLU A 267 -9.88 10.50 -23.85
C GLU A 267 -10.27 10.98 -22.45
N LYS A 268 -11.46 11.57 -22.32
CA LYS A 268 -12.02 12.06 -21.04
C LYS A 268 -12.59 10.96 -20.15
N PHE A 269 -12.60 9.69 -20.59
CA PHE A 269 -13.20 8.56 -19.88
C PHE A 269 -12.86 8.51 -18.37
N TRP A 270 -11.57 8.55 -18.03
CA TRP A 270 -11.14 8.49 -16.63
C TRP A 270 -11.51 9.76 -15.85
N ASN A 271 -11.38 10.94 -16.48
CA ASN A 271 -11.76 12.20 -15.83
C ASN A 271 -13.27 12.23 -15.52
N LEU A 272 -14.11 11.71 -16.41
CA LEU A 272 -15.57 11.61 -16.20
C LEU A 272 -15.91 10.57 -15.13
N THR A 273 -15.17 9.46 -15.09
CA THR A 273 -15.33 8.44 -14.05
C THR A 273 -15.02 9.03 -12.68
N ASP A 274 -13.91 9.77 -12.55
CA ASP A 274 -13.51 10.44 -11.32
C ASP A 274 -14.51 11.54 -10.91
N ALA A 275 -15.03 12.31 -11.88
CA ALA A 275 -16.07 13.29 -11.64
C ALA A 275 -17.36 12.64 -11.10
N ARG A 276 -17.75 11.48 -11.63
CA ARG A 276 -18.93 10.76 -11.15
C ARG A 276 -18.72 10.18 -9.75
N LEU A 277 -17.52 9.70 -9.44
CA LEU A 277 -17.17 9.30 -8.08
C LEU A 277 -17.27 10.45 -7.09
N GLU A 278 -16.77 11.63 -7.47
CA GLU A 278 -16.85 12.83 -6.63
C GLU A 278 -18.30 13.29 -6.42
N PHE A 279 -19.11 13.26 -7.47
CA PHE A 279 -20.54 13.54 -7.38
C PHE A 279 -21.24 12.62 -6.36
N ILE A 280 -21.00 11.30 -6.44
CA ILE A 280 -21.56 10.33 -5.49
C ILE A 280 -21.15 10.66 -4.06
N ARG A 281 -19.86 10.93 -3.82
CA ARG A 281 -19.36 11.29 -2.48
C ARG A 281 -19.98 12.57 -1.95
N THR A 282 -19.99 13.63 -2.75
CA THR A 282 -20.56 14.93 -2.35
C THR A 282 -22.03 14.79 -1.98
N ARG A 283 -22.82 14.01 -2.74
CA ARG A 283 -24.24 13.79 -2.47
C ARG A 283 -24.50 12.84 -1.30
N ALA A 284 -23.66 11.82 -1.11
CA ALA A 284 -23.75 10.93 0.03
C ALA A 284 -23.31 11.60 1.34
N GLY A 285 -22.41 12.59 1.28
CA GLY A 285 -21.73 13.15 2.43
C GLY A 285 -20.90 12.09 3.14
N SER A 286 -21.03 12.00 4.47
CA SER A 286 -20.38 10.96 5.28
C SER A 286 -21.17 9.64 5.40
N SER A 287 -22.29 9.50 4.66
CA SER A 287 -23.17 8.34 4.80
C SER A 287 -22.76 7.18 3.89
N ALA A 288 -22.11 6.17 4.47
CA ALA A 288 -21.75 4.94 3.76
C ALA A 288 -22.97 4.23 3.13
N SER A 289 -24.14 4.27 3.78
CA SER A 289 -25.36 3.68 3.25
C SER A 289 -25.90 4.41 2.01
N LYS A 290 -25.77 5.74 1.93
CA LYS A 290 -26.11 6.50 0.72
C LYS A 290 -25.19 6.13 -0.44
N THR A 291 -23.88 6.06 -0.20
CA THR A 291 -22.91 5.61 -1.21
C THR A 291 -23.23 4.20 -1.71
N ALA A 292 -23.50 3.25 -0.81
CA ALA A 292 -23.88 1.88 -1.18
C ALA A 292 -25.16 1.84 -2.02
N ARG A 293 -26.18 2.64 -1.68
CA ARG A 293 -27.42 2.73 -2.47
C ARG A 293 -27.19 3.26 -3.88
N ALA A 294 -26.36 4.30 -4.04
CA ALA A 294 -26.01 4.84 -5.35
C ALA A 294 -25.34 3.78 -6.24
N PHE A 295 -24.35 3.06 -5.71
CA PHE A 295 -23.67 1.98 -6.43
C PHE A 295 -24.57 0.79 -6.74
N ASN A 296 -25.48 0.42 -5.83
CA ASN A 296 -26.44 -0.64 -6.07
C ASN A 296 -27.43 -0.29 -7.18
N GLU A 297 -27.88 0.97 -7.27
CA GLU A 297 -28.75 1.41 -8.36
C GLU A 297 -28.00 1.40 -9.70
N ILE A 298 -26.73 1.85 -9.73
CA ILE A 298 -25.87 1.74 -10.93
C ILE A 298 -25.74 0.27 -11.37
N LEU A 299 -25.44 -0.63 -10.44
CA LEU A 299 -25.32 -2.06 -10.73
C LEU A 299 -26.66 -2.63 -11.25
N LYS A 300 -27.78 -2.24 -10.66
CA LYS A 300 -29.11 -2.70 -11.09
C LYS A 300 -29.42 -2.25 -12.53
N ILE A 301 -29.16 -0.99 -12.86
CA ILE A 301 -29.35 -0.47 -14.23
C ILE A 301 -28.46 -1.23 -15.22
N ASP A 302 -27.21 -1.47 -14.83
CA ASP A 302 -26.24 -2.19 -15.65
C ASP A 302 -26.67 -3.63 -15.92
N ARG A 303 -27.18 -4.36 -14.92
CA ARG A 303 -27.76 -5.72 -15.06
C ARG A 303 -28.99 -5.75 -15.97
N ALA A 304 -29.82 -4.71 -15.93
CA ALA A 304 -30.98 -4.60 -16.81
C ALA A 304 -30.59 -4.30 -18.27
N THR A 305 -29.44 -3.65 -18.46
CA THR A 305 -28.95 -3.23 -19.77
C THR A 305 -28.14 -4.31 -20.46
N TYR A 306 -27.27 -5.01 -19.71
CA TYR A 306 -26.30 -5.96 -20.26
C TYR A 306 -26.46 -7.36 -19.67
N GLY A 307 -26.32 -8.38 -20.51
CA GLY A 307 -26.41 -9.78 -20.07
C GLY A 307 -27.80 -10.20 -19.58
N ALA A 308 -28.86 -9.46 -19.93
CA ALA A 308 -30.23 -9.74 -19.46
C ALA A 308 -30.79 -11.11 -19.91
N ALA A 309 -30.18 -11.74 -20.92
CA ALA A 309 -30.55 -13.09 -21.37
C ALA A 309 -29.98 -14.20 -20.48
N GLU A 310 -28.99 -13.89 -19.63
CA GLU A 310 -28.33 -14.84 -18.74
C GLU A 310 -28.85 -14.65 -17.33
N GLU A 311 -29.44 -15.70 -16.75
CA GLU A 311 -29.75 -15.69 -15.33
C GLU A 311 -28.46 -15.95 -14.54
N TYR A 312 -27.97 -14.95 -13.82
CA TYR A 312 -26.81 -15.08 -12.95
C TYR A 312 -27.01 -14.41 -11.59
N VAL A 313 -26.40 -15.00 -10.58
CA VAL A 313 -26.39 -14.50 -9.21
C VAL A 313 -24.97 -14.11 -8.85
N ILE A 314 -24.78 -12.88 -8.38
CA ILE A 314 -23.53 -12.46 -7.78
C ILE A 314 -23.61 -12.89 -6.31
N GLY A 315 -22.83 -13.90 -5.93
CA GLY A 315 -22.76 -14.34 -4.54
C GLY A 315 -22.27 -13.21 -3.63
N ASP A 316 -22.74 -13.19 -2.37
CA ASP A 316 -22.25 -12.29 -1.32
C ASP A 316 -20.85 -12.72 -0.85
N THR A 317 -19.90 -12.62 -1.76
CA THR A 317 -18.52 -13.01 -1.54
C THR A 317 -17.82 -11.89 -0.79
N VAL A 318 -17.37 -12.18 0.42
CA VAL A 318 -16.60 -11.26 1.24
C VAL A 318 -15.17 -11.14 0.66
N PRO A 319 -14.57 -9.94 0.64
CA PRO A 319 -13.13 -9.78 0.37
C PRO A 319 -12.31 -10.72 1.25
N ASP A 320 -11.24 -11.30 0.72
CA ASP A 320 -10.31 -12.03 1.57
C ASP A 320 -9.38 -11.08 2.35
N GLU A 321 -8.59 -11.64 3.27
CA GLU A 321 -7.67 -10.87 4.12
C GLU A 321 -6.67 -10.05 3.33
N TRP A 322 -6.28 -10.49 2.13
CA TRP A 322 -5.37 -9.74 1.28
C TRP A 322 -6.06 -8.51 0.70
N GLN A 323 -7.25 -8.69 0.13
CA GLN A 323 -8.03 -7.59 -0.42
C GLN A 323 -8.49 -6.60 0.66
N GLN A 324 -8.92 -7.10 1.83
CA GLN A 324 -9.32 -6.26 2.96
C GLN A 324 -8.16 -5.37 3.42
N ARG A 325 -6.93 -5.89 3.50
CA ARG A 325 -5.74 -5.11 3.83
C ARG A 325 -5.46 -3.98 2.85
N VAL A 326 -5.76 -4.18 1.56
CA VAL A 326 -5.66 -3.11 0.56
C VAL A 326 -6.73 -2.07 0.81
N ASP A 327 -7.98 -2.50 1.00
CA ASP A 327 -9.12 -1.62 1.25
C ASP A 327 -8.92 -0.78 2.53
N ASP A 328 -8.30 -1.33 3.57
CA ASP A 328 -7.97 -0.62 4.82
C ASP A 328 -6.93 0.48 4.59
N VAL A 329 -5.87 0.19 3.82
CA VAL A 329 -4.86 1.21 3.45
C VAL A 329 -5.48 2.32 2.60
N VAL A 330 -6.32 1.95 1.62
CA VAL A 330 -7.01 2.94 0.75
C VAL A 330 -8.00 3.78 1.56
N ALA A 331 -8.67 3.20 2.56
CA ALA A 331 -9.55 3.93 3.48
C ALA A 331 -8.81 4.85 4.46
N GLY A 332 -7.47 4.79 4.52
CA GLY A 332 -6.68 5.52 5.52
C GLY A 332 -6.86 4.97 6.94
N ILE A 333 -7.22 3.70 7.08
CA ILE A 333 -7.30 3.04 8.38
C ILE A 333 -5.87 2.61 8.76
N ASP A 334 -5.36 3.21 9.83
CA ASP A 334 -4.13 2.76 10.46
C ASP A 334 -4.42 1.47 11.22
N ILE A 335 -3.86 0.37 10.71
CA ILE A 335 -3.83 -0.91 11.41
C ILE A 335 -2.71 -0.79 12.44
N VAL A 336 -3.10 -0.54 13.70
CA VAL A 336 -2.18 -0.45 14.85
C VAL A 336 -1.58 -1.80 15.18
#